data_AF-A0A2N9GPW4-F1
#
_entry.id   AF-A0A2N9GPW4-F1
#
_cell.length_a   1.000
_cell.length_b   1.000
_cell.length_c   1.000
_cell.angle_alpha   90.00
_cell.angle_beta   90.00
_cell.angle_gamma   90.00
#
_symmetry.space_group_name_H-M   'P 1'
#
loop_
_entity.id
_entity.type
_entity.pdbx_description
1 polymer ?
#
loop_
_entity_poly.entity_id
_entity_poly.type
_entity_poly.pdbx_seq_one_letter_code
_entity_poly.pdbx_strand_id
1 'polypeptide(L)'
;MNKQEQCRVAYYYPPSFSHSILIALDGEKGPGGGTGNGMVKSLLDSVGYPCTAPNAVLTIIRGLVADIDIESEKYRWMGSARIDFYALQRILHLRQYDGCISFVPAPGFEAYGEPTSYHGKSTGKHDSCSPSEEKSVKVRHHGYQGPNIDLENLEWRSISGPFVSVWLHNVPWGGEETMAAPDAKFSDGYLDLILIRDCPQLSLLSLMTGLNNGSHVKSPYVMYLKVKAFFLEPGPRTKDPTKEGIIDSDGEVLARGKGTYKCDQKTPMAYDKLQITVDQGLATLFSPI
;
A
#
# COMPACT_ATOMS: atom_id res chain seq x y z
N MET A 1 9.84 18.48 24.85
CA MET A 1 10.81 17.45 25.31
C MET A 1 10.91 16.44 24.18
N ASN A 2 12.09 16.26 23.59
CA ASN A 2 12.26 15.40 22.40
C ASN A 2 12.14 13.93 22.82
N LYS A 3 11.33 13.14 22.11
CA LYS A 3 11.30 11.69 22.25
C LYS A 3 11.90 11.07 20.98
N GLN A 4 12.92 10.25 21.17
CA GLN A 4 13.34 9.31 20.13
C GLN A 4 12.49 8.06 20.28
N GLU A 5 11.75 7.70 19.22
CA GLU A 5 10.95 6.49 19.19
C GLU A 5 11.40 5.60 18.04
N GLN A 6 11.30 4.29 18.22
CA GLN A 6 11.65 3.32 17.21
C GLN A 6 10.52 3.24 16.19
N CYS A 7 10.82 3.44 14.91
CA CYS A 7 9.83 3.69 13.86
C CYS A 7 10.03 2.72 12.69
N ARG A 8 8.96 2.13 12.16
CA ARG A 8 9.05 1.39 10.88
C ARG A 8 9.42 2.37 9.75
N VAL A 9 10.41 1.99 8.95
CA VAL A 9 10.76 2.64 7.69
C VAL A 9 10.64 1.60 6.59
N ALA A 10 9.52 1.57 5.87
CA ALA A 10 9.43 0.74 4.67
C ALA A 10 10.05 1.43 3.45
N TYR A 11 10.42 0.65 2.46
CA TYR A 11 11.00 1.09 1.21
C TYR A 11 10.15 0.60 0.05
N TYR A 12 9.95 1.48 -0.91
CA TYR A 12 9.30 1.17 -2.17
C TYR A 12 10.33 1.16 -3.31
N TYR A 13 10.30 0.11 -4.15
CA TYR A 13 11.19 -0.05 -5.31
C TYR A 13 10.36 -0.08 -6.61
N PRO A 14 10.15 1.06 -7.28
CA PRO A 14 9.67 1.05 -8.66
C PRO A 14 10.81 0.68 -9.61
N PRO A 15 10.51 0.09 -10.79
CA PRO A 15 11.50 -0.16 -11.84
C PRO A 15 12.28 1.09 -12.33
N SER A 16 11.84 2.29 -11.95
CA SER A 16 12.32 3.58 -12.47
C SER A 16 12.84 4.58 -11.42
N PHE A 17 12.75 4.30 -10.11
CA PHE A 17 13.30 5.17 -9.06
C PHE A 17 14.12 4.39 -8.05
N SER A 18 15.21 5.00 -7.59
CA SER A 18 16.23 4.31 -6.81
C SER A 18 15.81 3.95 -5.38
N HIS A 19 15.07 4.77 -4.62
CA HIS A 19 14.58 4.41 -3.27
C HIS A 19 13.44 5.37 -2.89
N SER A 20 12.36 4.88 -2.29
CA SER A 20 11.33 5.75 -1.68
C SER A 20 10.99 5.29 -0.27
N ILE A 21 10.92 6.22 0.68
CA ILE A 21 10.88 5.97 2.13
C ILE A 21 9.43 5.96 2.61
N LEU A 22 9.09 5.07 3.53
CA LEU A 22 7.80 4.97 4.18
C LEU A 22 7.92 5.38 5.64
N ILE A 23 7.46 6.56 6.00
CA ILE A 23 7.44 6.99 7.40
C ILE A 23 6.00 6.93 7.88
N ALA A 24 5.71 6.03 8.83
CA ALA A 24 4.51 6.18 9.66
C ALA A 24 4.87 7.05 10.87
N LEU A 25 3.87 7.73 11.44
CA LEU A 25 3.96 8.40 12.74
C LEU A 25 2.95 7.74 13.67
N ASP A 26 3.27 7.64 14.96
CA ASP A 26 2.39 7.01 15.93
C ASP A 26 1.03 7.72 15.94
N GLY A 27 0.00 6.97 15.60
CA GLY A 27 -1.36 7.44 15.42
C GLY A 27 -2.22 7.03 16.60
N GLU A 28 -1.87 7.42 17.82
CA GLU A 28 -2.90 7.47 18.86
C GLU A 28 -3.91 8.54 18.47
N LYS A 29 -5.21 8.24 18.64
CA LYS A 29 -6.32 9.12 18.24
C LYS A 29 -6.27 10.39 19.12
N GLY A 30 -5.49 11.39 18.70
CA GLY A 30 -5.37 12.67 19.38
C GLY A 30 -6.69 13.45 19.33
N PRO A 31 -6.95 14.35 20.31
CA PRO A 31 -8.15 15.18 20.33
C PRO A 31 -8.04 16.22 19.21
N GLY A 32 -8.49 15.87 18.01
CA GLY A 32 -8.40 16.77 16.85
C GLY A 32 -8.44 16.14 15.46
N GLY A 33 -8.60 14.82 15.31
CA GLY A 33 -8.97 14.21 14.01
C GLY A 33 -8.04 14.54 12.84
N GLY A 34 -6.76 14.85 13.09
CA GLY A 34 -5.78 15.03 12.02
C GLY A 34 -5.45 13.68 11.39
N THR A 35 -5.64 13.54 10.09
CA THR A 35 -5.20 12.34 9.37
C THR A 35 -3.67 12.21 9.50
N GLY A 36 -3.16 11.01 9.84
CA GLY A 36 -1.72 10.75 9.96
C GLY A 36 -0.93 11.20 8.71
N ASN A 37 -1.60 11.21 7.55
CA ASN A 37 -1.12 11.73 6.27
C ASN A 37 -0.63 13.19 6.34
N GLY A 38 -1.35 14.07 7.03
CA GLY A 38 -0.97 15.48 7.16
C GLY A 38 0.30 15.66 7.98
N MET A 39 0.48 14.85 9.04
CA MET A 39 1.66 14.90 9.89
C MET A 39 2.90 14.32 9.19
N VAL A 40 2.76 13.19 8.48
CA VAL A 40 3.87 12.60 7.69
C VAL A 40 4.32 13.56 6.59
N LYS A 41 3.37 14.14 5.84
CA LYS A 41 3.67 15.12 4.78
C LYS A 41 4.31 16.40 5.35
N SER A 42 3.88 16.87 6.52
CA SER A 42 4.48 18.04 7.17
C SER A 42 5.89 17.76 7.71
N LEU A 43 6.13 16.56 8.24
CA LEU A 43 7.43 16.16 8.75
C LEU A 43 8.46 16.04 7.62
N LEU A 44 8.09 15.38 6.52
CA LEU A 44 8.96 15.22 5.34
C LEU A 44 9.31 16.56 4.68
N ASP A 45 8.34 17.47 4.58
CA ASP A 45 8.57 18.85 4.10
C ASP A 45 9.54 19.60 5.03
N SER A 46 9.38 19.45 6.35
CA SER A 46 10.25 20.07 7.36
C SER A 46 11.70 19.56 7.33
N VAL A 47 11.95 18.33 6.84
CA VAL A 47 13.31 17.79 6.69
C VAL A 47 13.87 17.94 5.27
N GLY A 48 13.17 18.67 4.38
CA GLY A 48 13.61 18.95 3.02
C GLY A 48 13.56 17.74 2.08
N TYR A 49 12.79 16.71 2.42
CA TYR A 49 12.51 15.59 1.52
C TYR A 49 11.21 15.89 0.75
N PRO A 50 11.22 15.87 -0.60
CA PRO A 50 10.00 16.15 -1.35
C PRO A 50 8.94 15.09 -1.07
N CYS A 51 7.80 15.54 -0.53
CA CYS A 51 6.59 14.76 -0.27
C CYS A 51 5.91 14.36 -1.58
N THR A 52 6.52 13.42 -2.30
CA THR A 52 5.89 12.77 -3.45
C THR A 52 5.18 11.51 -2.95
N ALA A 53 4.08 11.12 -3.61
CA ALA A 53 3.32 9.90 -3.31
C ALA A 53 4.19 8.66 -2.97
N PRO A 54 5.33 8.38 -3.64
CA PRO A 54 6.15 7.22 -3.26
C PRO A 54 6.90 7.34 -1.91
N ASN A 55 7.06 8.55 -1.35
CA ASN A 55 7.88 8.83 -0.16
C ASN A 55 7.07 8.96 1.15
N ALA A 56 5.75 8.73 1.13
CA ALA A 56 4.87 8.89 2.27
C ALA A 56 3.60 8.07 2.06
N VAL A 57 3.67 6.76 2.28
CA VAL A 57 2.58 5.82 2.00
C VAL A 57 2.04 5.12 3.27
N LEU A 58 0.99 5.63 3.88
CA LEU A 58 0.39 4.91 5.02
C LEU A 58 -0.26 3.59 4.58
N THR A 59 -0.75 3.55 3.34
CA THR A 59 -1.58 2.48 2.81
C THR A 59 -1.36 2.29 1.31
N ILE A 60 -1.36 1.03 0.84
CA ILE A 60 -1.43 0.71 -0.59
C ILE A 60 -2.63 -0.18 -0.82
N ILE A 61 -3.48 0.22 -1.75
CA ILE A 61 -4.77 -0.44 -1.96
C ILE A 61 -4.95 -0.73 -3.45
N ARG A 62 -5.44 -1.94 -3.72
CA ARG A 62 -5.94 -2.35 -5.03
C ARG A 62 -7.31 -3.01 -4.88
N GLY A 63 -8.15 -2.80 -5.88
CA GLY A 63 -9.46 -3.45 -5.99
C GLY A 63 -10.60 -2.55 -5.51
N LEU A 64 -11.57 -3.13 -4.80
CA LEU A 64 -12.82 -2.46 -4.41
C LEU A 64 -12.59 -1.09 -3.75
N VAL A 65 -11.69 -1.00 -2.76
CA VAL A 65 -11.49 0.26 -2.03
C VAL A 65 -10.82 1.31 -2.91
N ALA A 66 -9.80 0.95 -3.68
CA ALA A 66 -9.18 1.89 -4.63
C ALA A 66 -10.15 2.36 -5.73
N ASP A 67 -11.06 1.49 -6.18
CA ASP A 67 -12.15 1.91 -7.07
C ASP A 67 -13.06 2.93 -6.39
N ILE A 68 -13.32 2.78 -5.09
CA ILE A 68 -14.16 3.69 -4.32
C ILE A 68 -13.48 5.03 -4.13
N ASP A 69 -12.25 5.04 -3.62
CA ASP A 69 -11.52 6.26 -3.31
C ASP A 69 -11.35 7.13 -4.55
N ILE A 70 -11.04 6.50 -5.68
CA ILE A 70 -10.74 7.21 -6.92
C ILE A 70 -11.96 7.46 -7.80
N GLU A 71 -12.80 6.46 -8.08
CA GLU A 71 -13.92 6.67 -9.01
C GLU A 71 -15.08 7.44 -8.37
N SER A 72 -15.14 7.55 -7.03
CA SER A 72 -16.12 8.41 -6.33
C SER A 72 -15.88 9.90 -6.56
N GLU A 73 -14.69 10.31 -7.02
CA GLU A 73 -14.37 11.71 -7.32
C GLU A 73 -15.30 12.35 -8.35
N LYS A 74 -15.97 11.57 -9.19
CA LYS A 74 -17.03 12.08 -10.09
C LYS A 74 -18.23 12.65 -9.34
N TYR A 75 -18.41 12.27 -8.08
CA TYR A 75 -19.46 12.74 -7.19
C TYR A 75 -18.91 13.68 -6.11
N ARG A 76 -17.83 14.43 -6.40
CA ARG A 76 -17.24 15.38 -5.43
C ARG A 76 -18.23 16.41 -4.90
N TRP A 77 -19.30 16.70 -5.64
CA TRP A 77 -20.41 17.56 -5.22
C TRP A 77 -21.19 17.03 -4.00
N MET A 78 -21.12 15.72 -3.70
CA MET A 78 -21.76 15.09 -2.53
C MET A 78 -20.94 15.22 -1.24
N GLY A 79 -19.77 15.88 -1.27
CA GLY A 79 -18.89 15.93 -0.11
C GLY A 79 -18.39 14.54 0.29
N SER A 80 -18.38 14.22 1.60
CA SER A 80 -17.94 12.92 2.14
C SER A 80 -18.87 11.77 1.78
N ALA A 81 -20.18 12.03 1.63
CA ALA A 81 -21.19 11.01 1.31
C ALA A 81 -20.95 10.30 -0.04
N ARG A 82 -20.08 10.85 -0.90
CA ARG A 82 -19.69 10.21 -2.16
C ARG A 82 -19.07 8.83 -1.97
N ILE A 83 -18.34 8.63 -0.86
CA ILE A 83 -17.65 7.37 -0.56
C ILE A 83 -18.70 6.28 -0.31
N ASP A 84 -19.65 6.53 0.60
CA ASP A 84 -20.72 5.57 0.93
C ASP A 84 -21.62 5.27 -0.26
N PHE A 85 -22.03 6.32 -0.99
CA PHE A 85 -22.86 6.18 -2.18
C PHE A 85 -22.18 5.30 -3.22
N TYR A 86 -20.89 5.55 -3.48
CA TYR A 86 -20.18 4.81 -4.49
C TYR A 86 -19.81 3.40 -4.04
N ALA A 87 -19.50 3.21 -2.75
CA ALA A 87 -19.29 1.90 -2.14
C ALA A 87 -20.52 1.01 -2.35
N LEU A 88 -21.73 1.50 -2.03
CA LEU A 88 -22.96 0.75 -2.27
C LEU A 88 -23.11 0.39 -3.76
N GLN A 89 -22.89 1.37 -4.65
CA GLN A 89 -22.97 1.15 -6.09
C GLN A 89 -21.97 0.08 -6.58
N ARG A 90 -20.76 0.02 -6.00
CA ARG A 90 -19.73 -0.97 -6.34
C ARG A 90 -20.01 -2.33 -5.73
N ILE A 91 -20.53 -2.40 -4.50
CA ILE A 91 -20.92 -3.67 -3.88
C ILE A 91 -22.00 -4.34 -4.73
N LEU A 92 -22.99 -3.60 -5.22
CA LEU A 92 -24.04 -4.12 -6.12
C LEU A 92 -23.49 -4.59 -7.48
N HIS A 93 -22.40 -4.00 -7.97
CA HIS A 93 -21.75 -4.35 -9.23
C HIS A 93 -20.29 -4.73 -9.00
N LEU A 94 -20.09 -5.77 -8.19
CA LEU A 94 -18.80 -6.14 -7.66
C LEU A 94 -17.83 -6.57 -8.77
N ARG A 95 -16.61 -6.04 -8.69
CA ARG A 95 -15.49 -6.40 -9.56
C ARG A 95 -14.55 -7.32 -8.81
N GLN A 96 -13.93 -8.23 -9.54
CA GLN A 96 -12.85 -9.09 -9.07
C GLN A 96 -11.64 -8.85 -9.95
N TYR A 97 -10.48 -8.97 -9.35
CA TYR A 97 -9.22 -8.61 -9.92
C TYR A 97 -8.26 -9.78 -9.81
N ASP A 98 -7.76 -10.23 -10.95
CA ASP A 98 -6.70 -11.24 -10.98
C ASP A 98 -5.37 -10.57 -10.61
N GLY A 99 -4.40 -11.39 -10.26
CA GLY A 99 -3.07 -10.96 -9.84
C GLY A 99 -2.41 -11.98 -8.93
N CYS A 100 -1.12 -11.78 -8.69
CA CYS A 100 -0.32 -12.59 -7.77
C CYS A 100 0.27 -11.68 -6.70
N ILE A 101 0.17 -12.11 -5.45
CA ILE A 101 0.83 -11.46 -4.32
C ILE A 101 1.89 -12.41 -3.82
N SER A 102 3.15 -11.97 -3.82
CA SER A 102 4.23 -12.65 -3.14
C SER A 102 4.63 -11.87 -1.90
N PHE A 103 4.89 -12.54 -0.79
CA PHE A 103 5.23 -11.89 0.48
C PHE A 103 6.17 -12.75 1.31
N VAL A 104 6.85 -12.11 2.25
CA VAL A 104 7.63 -12.79 3.29
C VAL A 104 6.81 -12.71 4.59
N PRO A 105 6.30 -13.83 5.13
CA PRO A 105 5.46 -13.82 6.31
C PRO A 105 6.24 -13.38 7.56
N ALA A 106 5.54 -12.74 8.49
CA ALA A 106 6.01 -12.57 9.87
C ALA A 106 5.89 -13.89 10.65
N PRO A 107 6.62 -14.04 11.76
CA PRO A 107 6.48 -15.19 12.65
C PRO A 107 5.03 -15.46 13.03
N GLY A 108 4.55 -16.69 12.79
CA GLY A 108 3.17 -17.12 13.03
C GLY A 108 2.24 -17.05 11.80
N PHE A 109 2.70 -16.50 10.68
CA PHE A 109 1.94 -16.38 9.42
C PHE A 109 2.50 -17.26 8.29
N GLU A 110 3.42 -18.18 8.58
CA GLU A 110 4.10 -19.03 7.60
C GLU A 110 3.18 -20.10 6.99
N ALA A 111 2.04 -20.37 7.61
CA ALA A 111 1.05 -21.32 7.10
C ALA A 111 0.27 -20.77 5.90
N TYR A 112 0.36 -19.47 5.62
CA TYR A 112 -0.41 -18.82 4.56
C TYR A 112 0.35 -18.78 3.24
N GLY A 113 -0.35 -19.13 2.16
CA GLY A 113 0.20 -19.11 0.80
C GLY A 113 1.16 -20.26 0.51
N GLU A 114 1.43 -20.44 -0.77
CA GLU A 114 2.30 -21.50 -1.26
C GLU A 114 3.76 -21.03 -1.30
N PRO A 115 4.73 -21.86 -0.89
CA PRO A 115 6.15 -21.55 -1.06
C PRO A 115 6.49 -21.15 -2.50
N THR A 116 7.21 -20.04 -2.65
CA THR A 116 7.69 -19.58 -3.96
C THR A 116 9.11 -19.04 -3.87
N SER A 117 9.79 -18.94 -5.00
CA SER A 117 11.07 -18.23 -5.12
C SER A 117 10.85 -16.74 -5.32
N TYR A 118 11.82 -15.90 -4.94
CA TYR A 118 11.80 -14.47 -5.24
C TYR A 118 11.71 -14.19 -6.76
N HIS A 119 10.75 -13.36 -7.18
CA HIS A 119 10.50 -13.03 -8.59
C HIS A 119 11.16 -11.72 -9.07
N GLY A 120 12.05 -11.10 -8.28
CA GLY A 120 12.67 -9.81 -8.64
C GLY A 120 13.74 -9.84 -9.72
N LYS A 121 14.12 -11.01 -10.25
CA LYS A 121 15.00 -11.10 -11.43
C LYS A 121 14.17 -11.10 -12.71
N SER A 122 14.00 -9.91 -13.31
CA SER A 122 13.80 -9.84 -14.75
C SER A 122 15.13 -10.15 -15.44
N THR A 123 15.15 -11.18 -16.27
CA THR A 123 16.26 -11.51 -17.16
C THR A 123 16.49 -10.37 -18.17
N GLY A 124 17.45 -9.50 -17.88
CA GLY A 124 18.07 -8.59 -18.84
C GLY A 124 19.50 -9.03 -19.09
N LYS A 125 19.80 -9.51 -20.30
CA LYS A 125 21.16 -9.80 -20.76
C LYS A 125 22.07 -8.59 -20.53
N HIS A 126 23.29 -8.89 -20.10
CA HIS A 126 24.47 -8.06 -20.34
C HIS A 126 24.48 -7.59 -21.79
N ASP A 127 24.37 -6.29 -22.03
CA ASP A 127 25.01 -5.65 -23.17
C ASP A 127 25.61 -4.33 -22.69
N SER A 128 26.93 -4.35 -22.64
CA SER A 128 27.82 -3.22 -22.39
C SER A 128 27.57 -2.10 -23.40
N CYS A 129 27.28 -0.89 -22.92
CA CYS A 129 27.46 0.32 -23.71
C CYS A 129 28.04 1.45 -22.84
N SER A 130 29.11 2.04 -23.36
CA SER A 130 30.01 3.04 -22.77
C SER A 130 29.33 4.40 -22.46
N PRO A 131 29.95 5.26 -21.64
CA PRO A 131 29.28 6.34 -20.92
C PRO A 131 29.11 7.59 -21.77
N SER A 132 27.87 8.03 -21.98
CA SER A 132 27.57 9.40 -22.41
C SER A 132 27.18 10.24 -21.20
N GLU A 133 27.91 11.33 -21.01
CA GLU A 133 27.81 12.29 -19.92
C GLU A 133 26.42 12.95 -19.84
N GLU A 134 25.61 12.56 -18.87
CA GLU A 134 24.57 13.42 -18.31
C GLU A 134 24.95 13.81 -16.89
N LYS A 135 25.05 15.12 -16.67
CA LYS A 135 25.46 15.74 -15.41
C LYS A 135 24.50 15.32 -14.30
N SER A 136 24.92 14.35 -13.50
CA SER A 136 24.27 13.96 -12.26
C SER A 136 24.21 15.17 -11.33
N VAL A 137 23.01 15.68 -11.07
CA VAL A 137 22.77 16.50 -9.88
C VAL A 137 23.10 15.61 -8.69
N LYS A 138 24.23 15.87 -8.01
CA LYS A 138 24.60 15.21 -6.75
C LYS A 138 23.56 15.61 -5.69
N VAL A 139 22.46 14.87 -5.62
CA VAL A 139 21.62 14.85 -4.43
C VAL A 139 22.51 14.26 -3.33
N ARG A 140 22.85 15.07 -2.32
CA ARG A 140 23.61 14.60 -1.16
C ARG A 140 22.78 13.52 -0.46
N HIS A 141 23.20 12.27 -0.55
CA HIS A 141 22.62 11.17 0.23
C HIS A 141 23.00 11.36 1.70
N HIS A 142 22.13 12.04 2.47
CA HIS A 142 22.24 12.14 3.94
C HIS A 142 21.10 11.34 4.63
N GLY A 143 20.58 10.32 3.94
CA GLY A 143 19.54 9.43 4.45
C GLY A 143 20.10 8.12 4.98
N TYR A 144 19.36 7.52 5.92
CA TYR A 144 19.54 6.13 6.33
C TYR A 144 19.45 5.21 5.10
N GLN A 145 20.48 4.37 4.88
CA GLN A 145 20.59 3.52 3.68
C GLN A 145 19.87 2.17 3.81
N GLY A 146 19.26 1.90 4.97
CA GLY A 146 18.71 0.60 5.30
C GLY A 146 19.78 -0.50 5.42
N PRO A 147 19.45 -1.66 5.99
CA PRO A 147 20.29 -2.84 5.95
C PRO A 147 20.25 -3.47 4.55
N ASN A 148 21.34 -4.12 4.17
CA ASN A 148 21.39 -4.94 2.96
C ASN A 148 20.58 -6.22 3.21
N ILE A 149 19.27 -6.19 2.92
CA ILE A 149 18.39 -7.35 3.05
C ILE A 149 18.59 -8.23 1.82
N ASP A 150 19.11 -9.43 2.01
CA ASP A 150 19.15 -10.44 0.97
C ASP A 150 17.75 -11.00 0.71
N LEU A 151 17.03 -10.37 -0.21
CA LEU A 151 15.67 -10.74 -0.58
C LEU A 151 15.59 -12.11 -1.26
N GLU A 152 16.68 -12.60 -1.87
CA GLU A 152 16.66 -13.85 -2.64
C GLU A 152 16.54 -15.08 -1.73
N ASN A 153 17.10 -15.00 -0.53
CA ASN A 153 17.18 -16.10 0.43
C ASN A 153 16.07 -16.09 1.50
N LEU A 154 15.03 -15.25 1.33
CA LEU A 154 13.88 -15.21 2.23
C LEU A 154 12.84 -16.29 1.88
N GLU A 155 12.06 -16.69 2.88
CA GLU A 155 10.95 -17.65 2.72
C GLU A 155 9.74 -16.99 2.06
N TRP A 156 9.83 -16.73 0.76
CA TRP A 156 8.73 -16.15 0.00
C TRP A 156 7.54 -17.11 -0.10
N ARG A 157 6.35 -16.55 0.05
CA ARG A 157 5.05 -17.20 -0.13
C ARG A 157 4.27 -16.47 -1.19
N SER A 158 3.37 -17.17 -1.89
CA SER A 158 2.51 -16.57 -2.90
C SER A 158 1.04 -16.92 -2.69
N ILE A 159 0.19 -15.94 -3.00
CA ILE A 159 -1.26 -16.10 -3.07
C ILE A 159 -1.72 -15.48 -4.38
N SER A 160 -2.39 -16.29 -5.19
CA SER A 160 -2.99 -15.84 -6.44
C SER A 160 -4.47 -15.51 -6.25
N GLY A 161 -4.93 -14.55 -7.06
CA GLY A 161 -6.31 -14.12 -7.13
C GLY A 161 -7.29 -15.21 -7.61
N PRO A 162 -8.56 -14.85 -7.80
CA PRO A 162 -9.08 -13.49 -7.83
C PRO A 162 -9.19 -12.83 -6.45
N PHE A 163 -9.07 -11.50 -6.42
CA PHE A 163 -9.25 -10.66 -5.25
C PHE A 163 -10.38 -9.66 -5.48
N VAL A 164 -11.20 -9.44 -4.45
CA VAL A 164 -12.12 -8.28 -4.39
C VAL A 164 -11.34 -7.03 -3.98
N SER A 165 -10.48 -7.14 -2.96
CA SER A 165 -9.61 -6.05 -2.53
C SER A 165 -8.34 -6.57 -1.86
N VAL A 166 -7.25 -5.81 -2.01
CA VAL A 166 -5.93 -6.05 -1.42
C VAL A 166 -5.47 -4.77 -0.76
N TRP A 167 -5.21 -4.80 0.54
CA TRP A 167 -4.79 -3.63 1.32
C TRP A 167 -3.48 -3.95 2.03
N LEU A 168 -2.51 -3.05 1.94
CA LEU A 168 -1.27 -3.11 2.68
C LEU A 168 -1.20 -1.87 3.57
N HIS A 169 -1.18 -2.07 4.88
CA HIS A 169 -1.26 -1.01 5.87
C HIS A 169 -0.01 -0.97 6.73
N ASN A 170 0.48 0.25 6.97
CA ASN A 170 1.51 0.50 7.98
C ASN A 170 0.94 0.95 9.32
N VAL A 171 -0.26 1.53 9.32
CA VAL A 171 -0.94 2.03 10.52
C VAL A 171 -2.35 1.45 10.66
N PRO A 172 -2.92 1.42 11.88
CA PRO A 172 -4.24 0.83 12.08
C PRO A 172 -5.39 1.53 11.36
N TRP A 173 -5.32 2.86 11.26
CA TRP A 173 -6.39 3.69 10.71
C TRP A 173 -6.04 4.16 9.30
N GLY A 174 -6.84 3.76 8.31
CA GLY A 174 -6.77 4.27 6.93
C GLY A 174 -7.53 5.58 6.72
N GLY A 175 -8.36 5.95 7.69
CA GLY A 175 -9.17 7.18 7.70
C GLY A 175 -9.79 7.41 9.08
N GLU A 176 -10.50 8.52 9.26
CA GLU A 176 -11.07 8.93 10.56
C GLU A 176 -11.95 7.85 11.22
N GLU A 177 -12.73 7.14 10.40
CA GLU A 177 -13.68 6.10 10.82
C GLU A 177 -13.36 4.72 10.22
N THR A 178 -12.11 4.52 9.77
CA THR A 178 -11.70 3.31 9.06
C THR A 178 -10.50 2.66 9.73
N MET A 179 -10.74 1.82 10.75
CA MET A 179 -9.72 0.97 11.38
C MET A 179 -9.51 -0.29 10.52
N ALA A 180 -8.78 -0.13 9.42
CA ALA A 180 -8.52 -1.19 8.45
C ALA A 180 -7.53 -2.27 8.97
N ALA A 181 -6.58 -1.89 9.83
CA ALA A 181 -5.54 -2.79 10.31
C ALA A 181 -5.42 -2.81 11.84
N PRO A 182 -6.40 -3.38 12.57
CA PRO A 182 -6.47 -3.28 14.04
C PRO A 182 -5.22 -3.78 14.78
N ASP A 183 -4.48 -4.73 14.21
CA ASP A 183 -3.27 -5.30 14.84
C ASP A 183 -1.97 -4.63 14.36
N ALA A 184 -2.04 -3.58 13.53
CA ALA A 184 -0.84 -2.87 13.07
C ALA A 184 -0.13 -2.19 14.24
N LYS A 185 1.18 -2.42 14.37
CA LYS A 185 1.98 -1.91 15.47
C LYS A 185 3.19 -1.18 14.95
N PHE A 186 3.30 0.10 15.23
CA PHE A 186 4.30 0.99 14.66
C PHE A 186 5.77 0.52 14.75
N SER A 187 6.14 -0.31 15.74
CA SER A 187 7.51 -0.73 16.01
C SER A 187 7.80 -2.22 15.78
N ASP A 188 6.84 -3.02 15.31
CA ASP A 188 7.05 -4.49 15.20
C ASP A 188 7.89 -4.91 13.97
N GLY A 189 8.18 -4.00 13.03
CA GLY A 189 8.95 -4.28 11.82
C GLY A 189 8.21 -4.97 10.66
N TYR A 190 6.87 -5.03 10.70
CA TYR A 190 6.06 -5.67 9.67
C TYR A 190 5.09 -4.68 8.98
N LEU A 191 4.41 -5.12 7.93
CA LEU A 191 3.22 -4.47 7.37
C LEU A 191 2.03 -5.42 7.53
N ASP A 192 0.85 -4.85 7.59
CA ASP A 192 -0.38 -5.59 7.78
C ASP A 192 -1.08 -5.71 6.41
N LEU A 193 -1.12 -6.93 5.88
CA LEU A 193 -1.70 -7.29 4.59
C LEU A 193 -3.10 -7.87 4.80
N ILE A 194 -4.10 -7.20 4.23
CA ILE A 194 -5.51 -7.59 4.29
C ILE A 194 -5.98 -7.97 2.89
N LEU A 195 -6.46 -9.20 2.72
CA LEU A 195 -6.96 -9.72 1.46
C LEU A 195 -8.44 -10.07 1.60
N ILE A 196 -9.25 -9.61 0.65
CA ILE A 196 -10.66 -9.95 0.53
C ILE A 196 -10.85 -10.70 -0.79
N ARG A 197 -11.36 -11.93 -0.73
CA ARG A 197 -11.57 -12.81 -1.89
C ARG A 197 -13.06 -13.02 -2.15
N ASP A 198 -13.50 -14.25 -2.43
CA ASP A 198 -14.88 -14.60 -2.76
C ASP A 198 -15.84 -14.28 -1.60
N CYS A 199 -16.31 -13.03 -1.57
CA CYS A 199 -17.19 -12.50 -0.55
C CYS A 199 -18.57 -12.18 -1.15
N PRO A 200 -19.65 -12.80 -0.65
CA PRO A 200 -21.01 -12.43 -1.03
C PRO A 200 -21.29 -10.96 -0.73
N GLN A 201 -22.11 -10.30 -1.55
CA GLN A 201 -22.36 -8.86 -1.45
C GLN A 201 -22.91 -8.42 -0.08
N LEU A 202 -23.79 -9.20 0.54
CA LEU A 202 -24.32 -8.91 1.88
C LEU A 202 -23.25 -9.07 2.96
N SER A 203 -22.40 -10.10 2.84
CA SER A 203 -21.26 -10.27 3.73
C SER A 203 -20.26 -9.13 3.57
N LEU A 204 -20.03 -8.66 2.34
CA LEU A 204 -19.19 -7.51 2.05
C LEU A 204 -19.75 -6.22 2.65
N LEU A 205 -21.07 -6.01 2.58
CA LEU A 205 -21.71 -4.88 3.26
C LEU A 205 -21.50 -4.95 4.78
N SER A 206 -21.64 -6.14 5.37
CA SER A 206 -21.33 -6.37 6.79
C SER A 206 -19.86 -6.09 7.12
N LEU A 207 -18.92 -6.43 6.22
CA LEU A 207 -17.50 -6.06 6.39
C LEU A 207 -17.33 -4.55 6.46
N MET A 208 -17.98 -3.80 5.58
CA MET A 208 -17.87 -2.33 5.57
C MET A 208 -18.37 -1.71 6.88
N THR A 209 -19.45 -2.25 7.46
CA THR A 209 -19.95 -1.78 8.77
C THR A 209 -19.00 -2.07 9.94
N GLY A 210 -18.13 -3.08 9.80
CA GLY A 210 -17.14 -3.46 10.81
C GLY A 210 -15.78 -2.76 10.67
N LEU A 211 -15.66 -1.77 9.77
CA LEU A 211 -14.40 -1.03 9.58
C LEU A 211 -14.15 -0.03 10.72
N ASN A 212 -15.18 0.57 11.30
CA ASN A 212 -15.04 1.58 12.36
C ASN A 212 -14.39 1.04 13.64
N ASN A 213 -14.55 -0.25 13.92
CA ASN A 213 -14.07 -0.92 15.13
C ASN A 213 -13.11 -2.07 14.81
N GLY A 214 -12.68 -2.20 13.54
CA GLY A 214 -11.76 -3.24 13.09
C GLY A 214 -12.34 -4.66 13.10
N SER A 215 -13.61 -4.88 13.45
CA SER A 215 -14.19 -6.24 13.56
C SER A 215 -14.28 -6.99 12.23
N HIS A 216 -14.19 -6.30 11.10
CA HIS A 216 -14.19 -6.87 9.76
C HIS A 216 -13.12 -7.96 9.56
N VAL A 217 -11.96 -7.86 10.24
CA VAL A 217 -10.87 -8.86 10.13
C VAL A 217 -11.23 -10.23 10.70
N LYS A 218 -12.30 -10.33 11.51
CA LYS A 218 -12.78 -11.60 12.09
C LYS A 218 -13.62 -12.42 11.13
N SER A 219 -13.99 -11.84 9.99
CA SER A 219 -14.82 -12.51 8.99
C SER A 219 -14.05 -13.59 8.25
N PRO A 220 -14.68 -14.74 7.92
CA PRO A 220 -14.01 -15.81 7.16
C PRO A 220 -13.63 -15.40 5.73
N TYR A 221 -14.16 -14.28 5.23
CA TYR A 221 -13.85 -13.75 3.90
C TYR A 221 -12.62 -12.84 3.87
N VAL A 222 -12.05 -12.53 5.04
CA VAL A 222 -10.90 -11.66 5.20
C VAL A 222 -9.72 -12.49 5.65
N MET A 223 -8.62 -12.40 4.91
CA MET A 223 -7.33 -12.94 5.32
C MET A 223 -6.46 -11.79 5.79
N TYR A 224 -5.99 -11.87 7.03
CA TYR A 224 -5.16 -10.86 7.68
C TYR A 224 -3.79 -11.44 7.99
N LEU A 225 -2.72 -10.85 7.45
CA LEU A 225 -1.36 -11.34 7.56
C LEU A 225 -0.42 -10.22 7.98
N LYS A 226 0.59 -10.54 8.79
CA LYS A 226 1.76 -9.66 8.94
C LYS A 226 2.85 -10.10 7.98
N VAL A 227 3.45 -9.16 7.26
CA VAL A 227 4.45 -9.41 6.23
C VAL A 227 5.66 -8.49 6.37
N LYS A 228 6.86 -9.00 6.11
CA LYS A 228 8.09 -8.21 6.13
C LYS A 228 8.40 -7.59 4.75
N ALA A 229 8.04 -8.31 3.70
CA ALA A 229 8.18 -7.85 2.32
C ALA A 229 6.93 -8.25 1.54
N PHE A 230 6.61 -7.46 0.54
CA PHE A 230 5.41 -7.58 -0.27
C PHE A 230 5.75 -7.28 -1.73
N PHE A 231 5.16 -8.06 -2.62
CA PHE A 231 5.29 -7.94 -4.05
C PHE A 231 3.93 -8.20 -4.68
N LEU A 232 3.44 -7.27 -5.49
CA LEU A 232 2.18 -7.38 -6.20
C LEU A 232 2.43 -7.38 -7.70
N GLU A 233 1.98 -8.43 -8.37
CA GLU A 233 1.83 -8.48 -9.82
C GLU A 233 0.34 -8.24 -10.14
N PRO A 234 -0.04 -7.00 -10.51
CA PRO A 234 -1.43 -6.70 -10.76
C PRO A 234 -1.89 -7.31 -12.10
N GLY A 235 -2.98 -8.07 -12.07
CA GLY A 235 -3.62 -8.61 -13.27
C GLY A 235 -4.80 -7.76 -13.79
N PRO A 236 -5.53 -8.26 -14.79
CA PRO A 236 -6.75 -7.63 -15.28
C PRO A 236 -7.96 -7.92 -14.36
N ARG A 237 -9.14 -7.42 -14.73
CA ARG A 237 -10.41 -7.77 -14.11
C ARG A 237 -10.84 -9.16 -14.56
N THR A 238 -11.25 -10.01 -13.62
CA THR A 238 -11.61 -11.41 -13.87
C THR A 238 -12.75 -11.56 -14.89
N LYS A 239 -13.74 -10.67 -14.87
CA LYS A 239 -14.90 -10.71 -15.79
C LYS A 239 -14.66 -9.99 -17.13
N ASP A 240 -13.65 -9.13 -17.21
CA ASP A 240 -13.36 -8.33 -18.41
C ASP A 240 -11.84 -8.14 -18.53
N PRO A 241 -11.14 -9.09 -19.18
CA PRO A 241 -9.69 -9.08 -19.31
C PRO A 241 -9.12 -7.87 -20.07
N THR A 242 -9.97 -7.12 -20.79
CA THR A 242 -9.56 -5.89 -21.50
C THR A 242 -9.39 -4.70 -20.55
N LYS A 243 -9.90 -4.84 -19.32
CA LYS A 243 -9.83 -3.82 -18.28
C LYS A 243 -8.96 -4.28 -17.13
N GLU A 244 -8.19 -3.35 -16.62
CA GLU A 244 -7.32 -3.53 -15.46
C GLU A 244 -7.92 -2.78 -14.24
N GLY A 245 -7.14 -2.63 -13.18
CA GLY A 245 -7.54 -1.96 -11.95
C GLY A 245 -6.81 -0.66 -11.69
N ILE A 246 -7.11 -0.08 -10.53
CA ILE A 246 -6.42 1.09 -9.99
C ILE A 246 -5.60 0.62 -8.79
N ILE A 247 -4.39 1.14 -8.65
CA ILE A 247 -3.62 1.07 -7.41
C ILE A 247 -3.56 2.49 -6.89
N ASP A 248 -3.96 2.67 -5.64
CA ASP A 248 -3.80 3.94 -4.95
C ASP A 248 -2.93 3.78 -3.71
N SER A 249 -2.53 4.93 -3.21
CA SER A 249 -1.75 5.11 -2.01
C SER A 249 -2.39 6.24 -1.23
N ASP A 250 -2.89 5.98 -0.03
CA ASP A 250 -3.51 7.01 0.82
C ASP A 250 -4.68 7.77 0.15
N GLY A 251 -5.43 7.07 -0.70
CA GLY A 251 -6.51 7.64 -1.51
C GLY A 251 -6.03 8.51 -2.70
N GLU A 252 -4.72 8.55 -2.96
CA GLU A 252 -4.12 9.20 -4.12
C GLU A 252 -3.68 8.17 -5.16
N VAL A 253 -3.90 8.48 -6.43
CA VAL A 253 -3.63 7.56 -7.54
C VAL A 253 -2.14 7.27 -7.66
N LEU A 254 -1.76 6.01 -7.52
CA LEU A 254 -0.40 5.55 -7.77
C LEU A 254 -0.23 5.03 -9.21
N ALA A 255 -1.13 4.13 -9.63
CA ALA A 255 -1.11 3.56 -10.98
C ALA A 255 -2.52 3.31 -11.53
N ARG A 256 -2.63 3.39 -12.86
CA ARG A 256 -3.87 3.14 -13.62
C ARG A 256 -3.62 2.12 -14.71
N GLY A 257 -4.40 1.06 -14.68
CA GLY A 257 -4.45 0.13 -15.77
C GLY A 257 -5.35 0.56 -16.92
N LYS A 258 -5.30 -0.19 -18.01
CA LYS A 258 -6.14 0.00 -19.20
C LYS A 258 -7.63 -0.06 -18.85
N GLY A 259 -8.42 0.81 -19.46
CA GLY A 259 -9.88 0.81 -19.34
C GLY A 259 -10.41 1.24 -17.96
N THR A 260 -9.57 1.79 -17.09
CA THR A 260 -10.00 2.39 -15.81
C THR A 260 -10.50 3.82 -15.98
N TYR A 261 -11.17 4.34 -14.95
CA TYR A 261 -11.53 5.75 -14.88
C TYR A 261 -10.30 6.65 -15.06
N LYS A 262 -10.40 7.63 -15.97
CA LYS A 262 -9.31 8.56 -16.31
C LYS A 262 -7.97 7.87 -16.64
N CYS A 263 -8.01 6.73 -17.34
CA CYS A 263 -6.80 5.96 -17.70
C CYS A 263 -5.79 6.73 -18.56
N ASP A 264 -6.22 7.74 -19.32
CA ASP A 264 -5.31 8.58 -20.12
C ASP A 264 -4.53 9.61 -19.31
N GLN A 265 -4.86 9.79 -18.02
CA GLN A 265 -4.12 10.72 -17.16
C GLN A 265 -2.79 10.12 -16.73
N LYS A 266 -1.72 10.93 -16.79
CA LYS A 266 -0.40 10.54 -16.33
C LYS A 266 -0.43 10.16 -14.85
N THR A 267 0.04 8.97 -14.53
CA THR A 267 0.18 8.47 -13.16
C THR A 267 1.64 8.50 -12.70
N PRO A 268 1.88 8.57 -11.38
CA PRO A 268 3.23 8.44 -10.82
C PRO A 268 3.93 7.14 -11.24
N MET A 269 3.15 6.08 -11.45
CA MET A 269 3.65 4.76 -11.80
C MET A 269 2.90 4.11 -12.96
N ALA A 270 3.62 3.22 -13.66
CA ALA A 270 3.01 2.25 -14.56
C ALA A 270 2.19 1.23 -13.76
N TYR A 271 1.12 0.71 -14.38
CA TYR A 271 0.36 -0.40 -13.83
C TYR A 271 1.08 -1.71 -14.08
N ASP A 272 2.12 -1.95 -13.29
CA ASP A 272 3.01 -3.11 -13.40
C ASP A 272 3.42 -3.56 -11.99
N LYS A 273 4.37 -4.48 -11.91
CA LYS A 273 4.86 -5.07 -10.66
C LYS A 273 5.25 -4.00 -9.63
N LEU A 274 4.81 -4.23 -8.40
CA LEU A 274 4.97 -3.33 -7.27
C LEU A 274 5.70 -4.07 -6.13
N GLN A 275 6.91 -3.63 -5.78
CA GLN A 275 7.69 -4.21 -4.68
C GLN A 275 7.80 -3.25 -3.50
N ILE A 276 7.50 -3.74 -2.30
CA ILE A 276 7.57 -3.00 -1.05
C ILE A 276 8.28 -3.88 -0.01
N THR A 277 9.24 -3.31 0.72
CA THR A 277 9.97 -4.02 1.77
C THR A 277 10.00 -3.19 3.03
N VAL A 278 9.83 -3.78 4.20
CA VAL A 278 9.88 -3.06 5.47
C VAL A 278 11.26 -3.17 6.09
N ASP A 279 11.72 -2.07 6.65
CA ASP A 279 12.85 -2.04 7.54
C ASP A 279 12.50 -1.39 8.88
N GLN A 280 13.24 -1.77 9.93
CA GLN A 280 13.14 -1.11 11.22
C GLN A 280 14.16 0.03 11.26
N GLY A 281 13.65 1.26 11.36
CA GLY A 281 14.47 2.46 11.53
C GLY A 281 14.30 3.09 12.91
N LEU A 282 15.11 4.10 13.19
CA LEU A 282 14.87 5.05 14.26
C LEU A 282 14.47 6.37 13.61
N ALA A 283 13.26 6.86 13.89
CA ALA A 283 12.87 8.21 13.49
C ALA A 283 12.61 9.05 14.74
N THR A 284 13.12 10.28 14.76
CA THR A 284 12.84 11.21 15.86
C THR A 284 11.57 11.97 15.50
N LEU A 285 10.47 11.68 16.20
CA LEU A 285 9.22 12.43 16.04
C LEU A 285 9.21 13.67 16.92
N PHE A 286 8.80 14.79 16.34
CA PHE A 286 8.49 16.00 17.08
C PHE A 286 6.97 16.08 17.25
N SER A 287 6.49 15.78 18.46
CA SER A 287 5.08 15.97 18.83
C SER A 287 4.96 17.22 19.72
N PRO A 288 3.99 18.13 19.47
CA PRO A 288 3.68 19.19 20.43
C PRO A 288 3.09 18.61 21.71
N ILE A 289 3.41 19.24 22.85
CA ILE A 289 2.89 18.88 24.19
C ILE A 289 1.44 19.32 24.30
#